data_AF-A0A1D6MHT6-F1
#
_entry.id   AF-A0A1D6MHT6-F1
#
_cell.length_a   1.000
_cell.length_b   1.000
_cell.length_c   1.000
_cell.angle_alpha   90.00
_cell.angle_beta   90.00
_cell.angle_gamma   90.00
#
_symmetry.space_group_name_H-M   'P 1'
#
loop_
_entity.id
_entity.type
_entity.pdbx_description
1 polymer ?
#
loop_
_entity_poly.entity_id
_entity_poly.type
_entity_poly.pdbx_seq_one_letter_code
_entity_poly.pdbx_strand_id
1 'polypeptide(L)'
;MHHDETSDLKIVAENFEENLEITGTSLEARKLVVEICDIVATRAARLAAAGLAGILMKIGRDHSVEDQRSVIAIDGGLFEHYTKFRRCLETTLGELLGDEASKAVAIKHADDGSGIGAALIAASQSQYKNDLVAVKHADDGSGVKYAEDKRADDGSEIGAALIAASQSQ
;
A
#
# COMPACT_ATOMS: atom_id res chain seq x y z
N MET A 1 -23.97 5.54 -3.53
CA MET A 1 -23.99 6.74 -4.41
C MET A 1 -23.56 6.42 -5.85
N HIS A 2 -22.29 6.09 -6.15
CA HIS A 2 -21.87 5.84 -7.56
C HIS A 2 -22.18 4.46 -8.14
N HIS A 3 -22.65 3.51 -7.32
CA HIS A 3 -23.16 2.21 -7.79
C HIS A 3 -24.64 2.25 -8.18
N ASP A 4 -25.29 3.41 -8.06
CA ASP A 4 -26.67 3.56 -8.48
C ASP A 4 -26.75 3.78 -9.99
N GLU A 5 -27.08 2.72 -10.72
CA GLU A 5 -27.25 2.73 -12.18
C GLU A 5 -28.72 2.96 -12.60
N THR A 6 -29.62 3.22 -11.65
CA THR A 6 -31.03 3.49 -11.95
C THR A 6 -31.20 4.87 -12.60
N SER A 7 -32.14 4.98 -13.54
CA SER A 7 -32.37 6.23 -14.27
C SER A 7 -32.91 7.36 -13.38
N ASP A 8 -33.55 7.00 -12.27
CA ASP A 8 -34.12 7.90 -11.28
C ASP A 8 -33.26 8.03 -10.01
N LEU A 9 -32.10 7.36 -9.93
CA LEU A 9 -31.22 7.34 -8.75
C LEU A 9 -31.96 6.89 -7.48
N LYS A 10 -32.70 5.78 -7.55
CA LYS A 10 -33.52 5.24 -6.47
C LYS A 10 -32.69 4.82 -5.26
N ILE A 11 -31.53 4.21 -5.46
CA ILE A 11 -30.64 3.78 -4.36
C ILE A 11 -30.09 5.02 -3.64
N VAL A 12 -29.84 6.12 -4.36
CA VAL A 12 -29.48 7.40 -3.74
C VAL A 12 -30.64 7.96 -2.92
N ALA A 13 -31.88 7.88 -3.42
CA ALA A 13 -33.07 8.29 -2.67
C ALA A 13 -33.24 7.49 -1.38
N GLU A 14 -33.10 6.16 -1.47
CA GLU A 14 -33.16 5.24 -0.33
C GLU A 14 -32.05 5.55 0.68
N ASN A 15 -30.82 5.81 0.24
CA ASN A 15 -29.73 6.20 1.14
C ASN A 15 -30.01 7.50 1.89
N PHE A 16 -30.70 8.46 1.25
CA PHE A 16 -31.07 9.72 1.92
C PHE A 16 -32.17 9.52 2.95
N GLU A 17 -33.14 8.66 2.67
CA GLU A 17 -34.20 8.34 3.61
C GLU A 17 -33.65 7.55 4.80
N GLU A 18 -32.88 6.49 4.54
CA GLU A 18 -32.37 5.58 5.57
C GLU A 18 -31.30 6.23 6.47
N ASN A 19 -30.38 7.01 5.92
CA ASN A 19 -29.23 7.54 6.68
C ASN A 19 -29.39 9.00 7.09
N LEU A 20 -30.22 9.78 6.40
CA LEU A 20 -30.34 11.23 6.61
C LEU A 20 -31.78 11.66 6.93
N GLU A 21 -32.76 10.76 6.92
CA GLU A 21 -34.19 11.05 7.11
C GLU A 21 -34.74 12.09 6.09
N ILE A 22 -34.11 12.20 4.91
CA ILE A 22 -34.52 13.12 3.85
C ILE A 22 -35.36 12.36 2.81
N THR A 23 -36.65 12.68 2.76
CA THR A 23 -37.60 12.06 1.82
C THR A 23 -38.01 13.01 0.70
N GLY A 24 -38.61 12.46 -0.36
CA GLY A 24 -39.21 13.27 -1.43
C GLY A 24 -38.21 14.09 -2.26
N THR A 25 -36.95 13.63 -2.37
CA THR A 25 -35.95 14.35 -3.16
C THR A 25 -36.30 14.40 -4.64
N SER A 26 -35.97 15.51 -5.32
CA SER A 26 -36.06 15.60 -6.77
C SER A 26 -34.91 14.86 -7.44
N LEU A 27 -35.10 14.45 -8.70
CA LEU A 27 -34.05 13.79 -9.47
C LEU A 27 -32.83 14.71 -9.65
N GLU A 28 -33.06 16.01 -9.83
CA GLU A 28 -32.06 17.06 -9.94
C GLU A 28 -31.19 17.14 -8.68
N ALA A 29 -31.81 17.11 -7.50
CA ALA A 29 -31.08 17.12 -6.24
C ALA A 29 -30.21 15.86 -6.07
N ARG A 30 -30.75 14.68 -6.42
CA ARG A 30 -29.98 13.43 -6.37
C ARG A 30 -28.79 13.44 -7.32
N LYS A 31 -28.97 13.93 -8.55
CA LYS A 31 -27.89 14.09 -9.53
C LYS A 31 -26.79 15.03 -9.01
N LEU A 32 -27.17 16.17 -8.45
CA LEU A 32 -26.23 17.12 -7.86
C LEU A 32 -25.38 16.48 -6.77
N VAL A 33 -25.98 15.68 -5.88
CA VAL A 33 -25.20 15.02 -4.82
C VAL A 33 -24.26 13.96 -5.39
N VAL A 34 -24.69 13.18 -6.38
CA VAL A 34 -23.79 12.21 -7.06
C VAL A 34 -22.60 12.91 -7.71
N GLU A 35 -22.82 14.09 -8.32
CA GLU A 35 -21.76 14.93 -8.90
C GLU A 35 -20.80 15.46 -7.83
N ILE A 36 -21.31 15.95 -6.69
CA ILE A 36 -20.47 16.38 -5.56
C ILE A 36 -19.63 15.20 -5.04
N CYS A 37 -20.23 14.04 -4.85
CA CYS A 37 -19.50 12.85 -4.43
C CYS A 37 -18.40 12.48 -5.43
N ASP A 38 -18.64 12.69 -6.73
CA ASP A 38 -17.64 12.44 -7.76
C ASP A 38 -16.43 13.38 -7.64
N ILE A 39 -16.70 14.69 -7.49
CA ILE A 39 -15.68 15.71 -7.30
C ILE A 39 -14.83 15.38 -6.07
N VAL A 40 -15.46 15.00 -4.96
CA VAL A 40 -14.76 14.65 -3.71
C VAL A 40 -13.88 13.41 -3.90
N ALA A 41 -14.42 12.35 -4.49
CA ALA A 41 -13.69 11.11 -4.73
C ALA A 41 -12.50 11.31 -5.68
N THR A 42 -12.72 12.03 -6.78
CA THR A 42 -11.68 12.36 -7.76
C THR A 42 -10.58 13.19 -7.14
N ARG A 43 -10.92 14.23 -6.36
CA ARG A 43 -9.94 15.06 -5.65
C ARG A 43 -9.12 14.22 -4.67
N ALA A 44 -9.76 13.38 -3.87
CA ALA A 44 -9.09 12.54 -2.90
C ALA A 44 -8.11 11.57 -3.57
N ALA A 45 -8.52 10.91 -4.66
CA ALA A 45 -7.69 9.99 -5.43
C ALA A 45 -6.46 10.70 -6.03
N ARG A 46 -6.66 11.90 -6.62
CA ARG A 46 -5.55 12.69 -7.19
C ARG A 46 -4.53 13.13 -6.13
N LEU A 47 -5.00 13.56 -4.96
CA LEU A 47 -4.12 13.94 -3.85
C LEU A 47 -3.35 12.74 -3.30
N ALA A 48 -4.00 11.57 -3.17
CA ALA A 48 -3.33 10.34 -2.75
C ALA A 48 -2.24 9.93 -3.76
N ALA A 49 -2.55 9.96 -5.06
CA ALA A 49 -1.58 9.68 -6.13
C ALA A 49 -0.38 10.63 -6.08
N ALA A 50 -0.59 11.92 -5.82
CA ALA A 50 0.50 12.89 -5.65
C ALA A 50 1.42 12.56 -4.47
N GLY A 51 0.87 12.09 -3.34
CA GLY A 51 1.65 11.61 -2.20
C GLY A 51 2.52 10.40 -2.55
N LEU A 52 1.94 9.43 -3.26
CA LEU A 52 2.66 8.23 -3.73
C LEU A 52 3.78 8.59 -4.70
N ALA A 53 3.49 9.45 -5.69
CA ALA A 53 4.50 9.95 -6.63
C ALA A 53 5.64 10.66 -5.90
N GLY A 54 5.32 11.51 -4.91
CA GLY A 54 6.31 12.21 -4.10
C GLY A 54 7.25 11.25 -3.33
N ILE A 55 6.72 10.15 -2.80
CA ILE A 55 7.56 9.12 -2.16
C ILE A 55 8.47 8.46 -3.18
N LEU A 56 7.93 8.03 -4.33
CA LEU A 56 8.71 7.41 -5.41
C LEU A 56 9.84 8.33 -5.89
N MET A 57 9.57 9.61 -6.11
CA MET A 57 10.58 10.62 -6.47
C MET A 57 11.63 10.76 -5.37
N LYS A 58 11.21 10.78 -4.10
CA LYS A 58 12.12 10.94 -2.96
C LYS A 58 13.10 9.77 -2.83
N ILE A 59 12.66 8.55 -3.13
CA ILE A 59 13.48 7.33 -3.04
C ILE A 59 14.17 6.97 -4.37
N GLY A 60 14.03 7.81 -5.41
CA GLY A 60 14.66 7.60 -6.72
C GLY A 60 14.05 6.43 -7.52
N ARG A 61 12.74 6.21 -7.41
CA ARG A 61 11.96 5.16 -8.09
C ARG A 61 10.91 5.72 -9.05
N ASP A 62 11.06 6.98 -9.44
CA ASP A 62 10.20 7.73 -10.36
C ASP A 62 10.66 7.69 -11.82
N HIS A 63 11.71 6.92 -12.12
CA HIS A 63 12.27 6.76 -13.46
C HIS A 63 12.49 5.28 -13.78
N SER A 64 12.43 4.94 -15.07
CA SER A 64 12.69 3.59 -15.55
C SER A 64 14.19 3.33 -15.51
N VAL A 65 14.65 2.63 -14.47
CA VAL A 65 15.98 2.02 -14.42
C VAL A 65 15.80 0.56 -14.77
N GLU A 66 16.63 0.04 -15.68
CA GLU A 66 16.65 -1.39 -16.02
C GLU A 66 16.69 -2.22 -14.73
N ASP A 67 15.81 -3.23 -14.65
CA ASP A 67 15.63 -4.15 -13.52
C ASP A 67 15.03 -3.58 -12.20
N GLN A 68 14.56 -2.33 -12.17
CA GLN A 68 13.93 -1.77 -10.97
C GLN A 68 12.40 -1.67 -11.09
N ARG A 69 11.68 -2.67 -10.57
CA ARG A 69 10.22 -2.61 -10.39
C ARG A 69 9.84 -2.25 -8.96
N SER A 70 8.83 -1.40 -8.82
CA SER A 70 8.25 -0.99 -7.54
C SER A 70 6.81 -1.48 -7.43
N VAL A 71 6.44 -1.96 -6.25
CA VAL A 71 5.06 -2.31 -5.92
C VAL A 71 4.59 -1.44 -4.78
N ILE A 72 3.48 -0.74 -4.98
CA ILE A 72 2.77 0.00 -3.95
C ILE A 72 1.65 -0.90 -3.42
N ALA A 73 1.83 -1.41 -2.21
CA ALA A 73 0.81 -2.14 -1.49
C ALA A 73 -0.15 -1.14 -0.81
N ILE A 74 -1.44 -1.23 -1.12
CA ILE A 74 -2.49 -0.39 -0.53
C ILE A 74 -3.52 -1.27 0.16
N ASP A 75 -3.76 -0.99 1.43
CA ASP A 75 -4.81 -1.61 2.25
C ASP A 75 -5.88 -0.54 2.54
N GLY A 76 -7.14 -0.97 2.63
CA GLY A 76 -8.27 -0.16 3.06
C GLY A 76 -9.49 -0.26 2.15
N GLY A 77 -10.67 -0.35 2.79
CA GLY A 77 -11.95 -0.56 2.11
C GLY A 77 -12.32 0.47 1.03
N LEU A 78 -11.77 1.69 1.10
CA LEU A 78 -11.94 2.68 0.03
C LEU A 78 -11.23 2.23 -1.26
N PHE A 79 -9.97 1.81 -1.16
CA PHE A 79 -9.25 1.31 -2.33
C PHE A 79 -9.82 -0.06 -2.78
N GLU A 80 -10.24 -0.89 -1.83
CA GLU A 80 -10.79 -2.22 -2.09
C GLU A 80 -12.14 -2.20 -2.82
N HIS A 81 -13.12 -1.45 -2.28
CA HIS A 81 -14.50 -1.56 -2.74
C HIS A 81 -14.94 -0.43 -3.67
N TYR A 82 -14.20 0.68 -3.73
CA TYR A 82 -14.60 1.84 -4.52
C TYR A 82 -13.79 1.99 -5.81
N THR A 83 -14.21 1.25 -6.85
CA THR A 83 -13.51 1.15 -8.16
C THR A 83 -13.22 2.50 -8.81
N LYS A 84 -14.10 3.49 -8.66
CA LYS A 84 -13.90 4.83 -9.24
C LYS A 84 -12.71 5.55 -8.62
N PHE A 85 -12.56 5.45 -7.30
CA PHE A 85 -11.41 5.97 -6.58
C PHE A 85 -10.13 5.26 -7.00
N ARG A 86 -10.13 3.91 -7.01
CA ARG A 86 -8.98 3.09 -7.45
C ARG A 86 -8.49 3.50 -8.83
N ARG A 87 -9.40 3.51 -9.82
CA ARG A 87 -9.06 3.85 -11.22
C ARG A 87 -8.52 5.27 -11.33
N CYS A 88 -9.15 6.23 -10.64
CA CYS A 88 -8.68 7.62 -10.65
C CYS A 88 -7.27 7.74 -10.04
N LEU A 89 -7.00 7.03 -8.95
CA LEU A 89 -5.68 7.01 -8.31
C LEU A 89 -4.62 6.41 -9.23
N GLU A 90 -4.87 5.23 -9.80
CA GLU A 90 -3.96 4.55 -10.74
C GLU A 90 -3.67 5.42 -11.99
N THR A 91 -4.73 5.98 -12.58
CA THR A 91 -4.60 6.87 -13.76
C THR A 91 -3.78 8.11 -13.41
N THR A 92 -4.10 8.78 -12.30
CA THR A 92 -3.39 9.99 -11.88
C THR A 92 -1.93 9.70 -11.54
N LEU A 93 -1.63 8.55 -10.93
CA LEU A 93 -0.25 8.17 -10.65
C LEU A 93 0.53 7.95 -11.96
N GLY A 94 -0.09 7.29 -12.95
CA GLY A 94 0.49 7.15 -14.29
C GLY A 94 0.78 8.50 -14.95
N GLU A 95 -0.18 9.44 -14.89
CA GLU A 95 -0.02 10.81 -15.39
C GLU A 95 1.16 11.55 -14.73
N LEU A 96 1.36 11.37 -13.41
CA LEU A 96 2.40 12.04 -12.65
C LEU A 96 3.81 11.47 -12.88
N LEU A 97 3.91 10.16 -13.15
CA LEU A 97 5.19 9.48 -13.39
C LEU A 97 5.60 9.49 -14.87
N GLY A 98 4.63 9.59 -15.78
CA GLY A 98 4.84 9.46 -17.22
C GLY A 98 4.86 8.01 -17.71
N ASP A 99 4.74 7.84 -19.03
CA ASP A 99 4.49 6.55 -19.69
C ASP A 99 5.57 5.50 -19.42
N GLU A 100 6.83 5.90 -19.28
CA GLU A 100 7.93 4.95 -19.14
C GLU A 100 8.13 4.51 -17.69
N ALA A 101 8.13 5.44 -16.74
CA ALA A 101 8.28 5.13 -15.32
C ALA A 101 7.04 4.40 -14.75
N SER A 102 5.84 4.72 -15.23
CA SER A 102 4.60 4.07 -14.77
C SER A 102 4.57 2.57 -15.06
N LYS A 103 5.23 2.09 -16.13
CA LYS A 103 5.35 0.64 -16.42
C LYS A 103 6.14 -0.12 -15.36
N ALA A 104 7.02 0.57 -14.65
CA ALA A 104 7.84 -0.01 -13.59
C ALA A 104 7.14 0.01 -12.21
N VAL A 105 5.96 0.64 -12.09
CA VAL A 105 5.23 0.79 -10.83
C VAL A 105 3.90 0.04 -10.91
N ALA A 106 3.68 -0.91 -10.02
CA ALA A 106 2.41 -1.60 -9.87
C ALA A 106 1.73 -1.22 -8.55
N ILE A 107 0.43 -0.93 -8.59
CA ILE A 107 -0.38 -0.79 -7.37
C ILE A 107 -1.09 -2.12 -7.13
N LYS A 108 -1.03 -2.62 -5.89
CA LYS A 108 -1.70 -3.85 -5.48
C LYS A 108 -2.47 -3.65 -4.20
N HIS A 109 -3.66 -4.25 -4.13
CA HIS A 109 -4.34 -4.44 -2.85
C HIS A 109 -3.50 -5.34 -1.95
N ALA A 110 -3.39 -5.00 -0.68
CA ALA A 110 -2.72 -5.81 0.32
C ALA A 110 -3.72 -6.21 1.41
N ASP A 111 -3.79 -7.51 1.69
CA ASP A 111 -4.65 -8.07 2.73
C ASP A 111 -3.89 -8.11 4.06
N ASP A 112 -4.49 -7.58 5.12
CA ASP A 112 -3.99 -7.60 6.50
C ASP A 112 -2.51 -7.19 6.66
N GLY A 113 -2.18 -5.98 6.20
CA GLY A 113 -0.84 -5.42 6.39
C GLY A 113 -0.48 -5.22 7.87
N SER A 114 -1.49 -5.06 8.72
CA SER A 114 -1.32 -4.81 10.16
C SER A 114 -0.88 -6.06 10.94
N GLY A 115 -1.53 -7.20 10.71
CA GLY A 115 -1.22 -8.45 11.40
C GLY A 115 0.08 -9.07 10.90
N ILE A 116 0.20 -9.24 9.58
CA ILE A 116 1.39 -9.83 8.95
C ILE A 116 2.62 -8.96 9.19
N GLY A 117 2.47 -7.64 9.03
CA GLY A 117 3.56 -6.69 9.27
C GLY A 117 4.04 -6.72 10.71
N ALA A 118 3.12 -6.71 11.69
CA ALA A 118 3.49 -6.80 13.11
C ALA A 118 4.20 -8.12 13.43
N ALA A 119 3.71 -9.25 12.92
CA ALA A 119 4.33 -10.56 13.13
C ALA A 119 5.74 -10.62 12.51
N LEU A 120 5.93 -10.08 11.31
CA LEU A 120 7.23 -10.06 10.62
C LEU A 120 8.25 -9.22 11.39
N ILE A 121 7.86 -8.05 11.89
CA ILE A 121 8.74 -7.20 12.71
C ILE A 121 9.06 -7.88 14.05
N ALA A 122 8.09 -8.53 14.69
CA ALA A 122 8.35 -9.29 15.92
C ALA A 122 9.33 -10.46 15.69
N ALA A 123 9.17 -11.18 14.57
CA ALA A 123 10.04 -12.29 14.20
C ALA A 123 11.48 -11.84 13.90
N SER A 124 11.67 -10.75 13.15
CA SER A 124 13.01 -10.21 12.84
C SER A 124 13.76 -9.75 14.09
N GLN A 125 13.05 -9.24 15.09
CA GLN A 125 13.62 -8.85 16.39
C GLN A 125 13.84 -10.04 17.34
N SER A 126 13.13 -11.15 17.14
CA SER A 126 13.31 -12.37 17.95
C SER A 126 14.62 -13.10 17.61
N GLN A 127 15.10 -13.03 16.37
CA GLN A 127 16.34 -13.68 15.95
C GLN A 127 17.58 -13.01 16.60
N TYR A 128 17.53 -11.69 16.84
CA TYR A 128 18.58 -10.94 17.55
C TYR A 128 18.81 -11.39 19.01
N LYS A 129 17.82 -12.01 19.65
CA LYS A 129 17.98 -12.54 21.02
C LYS A 129 18.66 -13.90 21.06
N ASN A 130 18.58 -14.70 19.99
CA ASN A 130 19.25 -16.01 19.97
C ASN A 130 20.76 -15.87 19.80
N ASP A 131 21.24 -14.85 19.10
CA ASP A 131 22.67 -14.58 18.98
C ASP A 131 23.28 -14.03 20.29
N LEU A 132 22.50 -13.28 21.09
CA LEU A 132 22.93 -12.83 22.42
C LEU A 132 22.87 -13.92 23.50
N VAL A 133 22.06 -14.96 23.31
CA VAL A 133 21.98 -16.12 24.20
C VAL A 133 23.08 -17.14 23.89
N ALA A 134 23.50 -17.28 22.63
CA ALA A 134 24.65 -18.10 22.24
C ALA A 134 25.97 -17.62 22.87
N VAL A 135 26.07 -16.35 23.27
CA VAL A 135 27.25 -15.78 23.96
C VAL A 135 27.25 -16.07 25.47
N LYS A 136 26.12 -16.43 26.09
CA LYS A 136 26.02 -16.56 27.57
C LYS A 136 26.27 -17.95 28.15
N HIS A 137 26.70 -18.92 27.36
CA HIS A 137 27.02 -20.27 27.85
C HIS A 137 28.49 -20.71 27.69
N ALA A 138 29.42 -19.80 27.37
CA ALA A 138 30.85 -20.10 27.38
C ALA A 138 31.48 -19.73 28.74
N ASP A 139 31.23 -20.54 29.78
CA ASP A 139 31.99 -20.48 31.06
C ASP A 139 32.45 -21.87 31.51
N ASP A 140 33.06 -22.65 30.61
CA ASP A 140 33.96 -23.73 30.98
C ASP A 140 35.33 -23.52 30.32
N GLY A 141 36.25 -22.99 31.12
CA GLY A 141 37.57 -22.57 30.68
C GLY A 141 38.28 -23.55 29.74
N SER A 142 38.35 -23.19 28.46
CA SER A 142 39.42 -23.58 27.56
C SER A 142 39.51 -22.58 26.39
N GLY A 143 40.61 -21.83 26.36
CA GLY A 143 41.10 -20.99 25.24
C GLY A 143 40.09 -20.38 24.27
N VAL A 144 39.76 -19.11 24.44
CA VAL A 144 39.06 -18.30 23.44
C VAL A 144 39.92 -18.19 22.18
N LYS A 145 39.50 -18.86 21.10
CA LYS A 145 39.91 -18.50 19.75
C LYS A 145 39.00 -17.36 19.28
N TYR A 146 39.58 -16.18 19.10
CA TYR A 146 38.94 -15.12 18.34
C TYR A 146 38.82 -15.61 16.89
N ALA A 147 37.61 -15.94 16.46
CA ALA A 147 37.31 -15.94 15.05
C ALA A 147 37.35 -14.46 14.62
N GLU A 148 38.32 -14.10 13.79
CA GLU A 148 38.33 -12.80 13.12
C GLU A 148 37.00 -12.66 12.38
N ASP A 149 36.19 -11.71 12.85
CA ASP A 149 35.00 -11.25 12.16
C ASP A 149 35.42 -10.64 10.81
N LYS A 150 35.20 -11.41 9.75
CA LYS A 150 35.36 -10.99 8.36
C LYS A 150 34.06 -11.27 7.63
N ARG A 151 33.09 -10.37 7.78
CA ARG A 151 32.22 -9.80 6.73
C ARG A 151 31.25 -8.84 7.43
N ALA A 152 31.49 -7.52 7.35
CA ALA A 152 31.01 -6.64 6.28
C ALA A 152 29.48 -6.71 6.18
N ASP A 153 28.72 -5.84 6.85
CA ASP A 153 28.43 -4.45 6.43
C ASP A 153 27.79 -4.32 5.04
N ASP A 154 26.90 -5.24 4.66
CA ASP A 154 25.86 -4.87 3.71
C ASP A 154 24.49 -5.39 4.14
N GLY A 155 23.49 -4.51 4.11
CA GLY A 155 22.08 -4.88 4.24
C GLY A 155 21.54 -5.61 2.99
N SER A 156 22.41 -6.25 2.20
CA SER A 156 22.10 -6.84 0.90
C SER A 156 21.52 -8.26 1.06
N GLU A 157 22.07 -9.06 1.98
CA GLU A 157 21.65 -10.47 2.14
C GLU A 157 20.25 -10.61 2.77
N ILE A 158 19.84 -9.70 3.65
CA ILE A 158 18.49 -9.72 4.25
C ILE A 158 17.42 -9.42 3.18
N GLY A 159 17.75 -8.57 2.21
CA GLY A 159 16.89 -8.27 1.06
C GLY A 159 16.71 -9.47 0.12
N ALA A 160 17.78 -10.25 -0.10
CA ALA A 160 17.73 -11.44 -0.97
C ALA A 160 16.85 -12.56 -0.40
N ALA A 161 16.86 -12.77 0.93
CA ALA A 161 16.01 -13.75 1.59
C ALA A 161 14.51 -13.37 1.53
N LEU A 162 14.19 -12.07 1.59
CA LEU A 162 12.82 -11.56 1.48
C LEU A 162 12.22 -11.77 0.07
N ILE A 163 13.04 -11.61 -0.99
CA ILE A 163 12.61 -11.79 -2.38
C ILE A 163 12.35 -13.26 -2.70
N ALA A 164 13.14 -14.19 -2.16
CA ALA A 164 12.95 -15.63 -2.38
C ALA A 164 11.63 -16.17 -1.78
N ALA A 165 11.17 -15.61 -0.66
CA ALA A 165 9.90 -16.00 -0.04
C ALA A 165 8.67 -15.50 -0.83
N SER A 166 8.78 -14.35 -1.52
CA SER A 166 7.71 -13.79 -2.35
C SER A 166 7.54 -14.49 -3.71
N GLN A 167 8.54 -15.23 -4.21
CA GLN A 167 8.46 -15.97 -5.49
C GLN A 167 7.89 -17.38 -5.33
N SER A 168 7.53 -17.78 -4.10
CA SER A 168 7.04 -19.12 -3.77
C SER A 168 5.53 -19.18 -3.50
N GLN A 169 4.77 -18.14 -3.87
CA GLN A 169 3.30 -18.09 -3.81
C GLN A 169 2.71 -17.77 -5.19
#